data_AF-A0ABD1KPS2-F1
#
_entry.id   AF-A0ABD1KPS2-F1
#
_cell.length_a   1.000
_cell.length_b   1.000
_cell.length_c   1.000
_cell.angle_alpha   90.00
_cell.angle_beta   90.00
_cell.angle_gamma   90.00
#
_symmetry.space_group_name_H-M   'P 1'
#
loop_
_entity.id
_entity.type
_entity.pdbx_description
1 polymer ?
#
loop_
_entity_poly.entity_id
_entity_poly.type
_entity_poly.pdbx_seq_one_letter_code
_entity_poly.pdbx_strand_id
1 'polypeptide(L)' 'MPQKDPCQKQACEIQKCLQANKYIESRCADVIEAMRKCCAAHSGKESVCCSGFAIQHAAAEKKT' A
#
# COMPACT_ATOMS: atom_id res chain seq x y z
N MET A 1 -14.32 18.47 -7.42
CA MET A 1 -13.08 17.72 -7.68
C MET A 1 -13.16 16.40 -6.94
N PRO A 2 -12.72 15.26 -7.51
CA PRO A 2 -12.64 14.03 -6.73
C PRO A 2 -11.74 14.27 -5.51
N GLN A 3 -12.20 13.87 -4.33
CA GLN A 3 -11.42 13.93 -3.10
C GLN A 3 -10.13 13.14 -3.33
N LYS A 4 -8.98 13.72 -2.95
CA LYS A 4 -7.69 13.03 -3.05
C LYS A 4 -7.74 11.78 -2.17
N ASP A 5 -7.31 10.66 -2.72
CA ASP A 5 -7.22 9.42 -1.98
C ASP A 5 -6.22 9.61 -0.81
N PRO A 6 -6.60 9.29 0.45
CA PRO A 6 -5.80 9.59 1.62
C PRO A 6 -4.46 8.86 1.64
N CYS A 7 -4.35 7.73 0.94
CA CYS A 7 -3.14 6.91 0.84
C CYS A 7 -2.42 7.06 -0.51
N GLN A 8 -2.85 7.99 -1.37
CA GLN A 8 -2.22 8.23 -2.67
C GLN A 8 -0.73 8.56 -2.55
N LYS A 9 -0.33 9.31 -1.51
CA LYS A 9 1.07 9.68 -1.30
C LYS A 9 1.95 8.44 -1.12
N GLN A 10 1.55 7.53 -0.24
CA GLN A 10 2.26 6.29 0.04
C GLN A 10 2.28 5.38 -1.19
N ALA A 11 1.18 5.29 -1.92
CA ALA A 11 1.13 4.54 -3.18
C ALA A 11 2.13 5.07 -4.22
N CYS A 12 2.22 6.39 -4.39
CA CYS A 12 3.20 7.00 -5.29
C CYS A 12 4.65 6.75 -4.84
N GLU A 13 4.93 6.80 -3.53
CA GLU A 13 6.26 6.52 -3.00
C GLU A 13 6.67 5.06 -3.23
N ILE A 14 5.74 4.11 -3.14
CA ILE A 14 6.02 2.70 -3.49
C ILE A 14 6.45 2.60 -4.95
N GLN A 15 5.73 3.24 -5.87
CA GLN A 15 6.07 3.19 -7.31
C GLN A 15 7.46 3.78 -7.57
N LYS A 16 7.79 4.92 -6.97
CA LYS A 16 9.14 5.52 -7.08
C LYS A 16 10.22 4.59 -6.52
N CYS A 17 9.97 4.00 -5.34
CA CYS A 17 10.91 3.09 -4.73
C CYS A 17 11.16 1.86 -5.61
N LEU A 18 10.09 1.27 -6.16
CA LEU A 18 10.20 0.12 -7.05
C LEU A 18 10.99 0.48 -8.30
N GLN A 19 10.69 1.60 -8.95
CA GLN A 19 11.46 2.06 -10.11
C GLN A 19 12.95 2.24 -9.80
N ALA A 20 13.28 2.86 -8.65
CA ALA A 20 14.66 3.05 -8.21
C ALA A 20 15.38 1.73 -7.86
N ASN A 21 14.64 0.73 -7.37
CA ASN A 21 15.17 -0.54 -6.91
C ASN A 21 14.97 -1.69 -7.89
N LYS A 22 14.72 -1.41 -9.18
CA LYS A 22 14.49 -2.43 -10.22
C LYS A 22 13.38 -3.41 -9.83
N TYR A 23 12.33 -2.89 -9.21
CA TYR A 23 11.14 -3.60 -8.74
C TYR A 23 11.41 -4.67 -7.66
N ILE A 24 12.54 -4.57 -6.96
CA ILE A 24 12.84 -5.44 -5.81
C ILE A 24 12.04 -4.94 -4.59
N GLU A 25 10.88 -5.54 -4.34
CA GLU A 25 9.96 -5.14 -3.26
C GLU A 25 10.60 -5.16 -1.86
N SER A 26 11.52 -6.08 -1.58
CA SER A 26 12.18 -6.18 -0.28
C SER A 26 13.00 -4.94 0.08
N ARG A 27 13.45 -4.16 -0.92
CA ARG A 27 14.14 -2.88 -0.71
C ARG A 27 13.17 -1.72 -0.45
N CYS A 28 11.88 -1.94 -0.62
CA CYS A 28 10.81 -0.96 -0.43
C CYS A 28 9.91 -1.30 0.77
N ALA A 29 10.35 -2.23 1.63
CA ALA A 29 9.59 -2.73 2.77
C ALA A 29 9.04 -1.60 3.66
N ASP A 30 9.85 -0.58 3.93
CA ASP A 30 9.47 0.55 4.78
C ASP A 30 8.28 1.34 4.21
N VAL A 31 8.28 1.59 2.90
CA VAL A 31 7.23 2.34 2.21
C VAL A 31 5.96 1.50 2.05
N ILE A 32 6.14 0.19 1.81
CA ILE A 32 5.04 -0.79 1.79
C ILE A 32 4.37 -0.88 3.17
N GLU A 33 5.15 -0.88 4.26
CA GLU A 33 4.62 -0.86 5.62
C GLU A 33 3.88 0.45 5.92
N ALA A 34 4.41 1.60 5.49
CA ALA A 34 3.72 2.89 5.61
C ALA A 34 2.36 2.89 4.89
N MET A 35 2.28 2.26 3.72
CA MET A 35 1.01 2.09 3.00
C MET A 35 0.05 1.18 3.76
N ARG A 36 0.52 0.07 4.34
CA ARG A 36 -0.30 -0.80 5.21
C ARG A 36 -0.87 -0.04 6.41
N LYS A 37 -0.04 0.77 7.08
CA LYS A 37 -0.47 1.63 8.20
C LYS A 37 -1.53 2.65 7.74
N CYS A 38 -1.34 3.25 6.57
CA CYS A 38 -2.33 4.15 5.98
C CYS A 38 -3.68 3.44 5.76
N CYS A 39 -3.65 2.23 5.19
CA CYS A 39 -4.85 1.45 4.94
C CYS A 39 -5.49 0.86 6.20
N ALA A 40 -4.73 0.66 7.27
CA ALA A 40 -5.29 0.29 8.57
C ALA A 40 -6.02 1.49 9.22
N ALA A 41 -5.52 2.71 9.02
CA ALA A 41 -6.15 3.93 9.53
C ALA A 41 -7.39 4.35 8.73
N HIS A 42 -7.36 4.16 7.41
CA HIS A 42 -8.47 4.44 6.51
C HIS A 42 -9.12 3.13 6.08
N SER A 43 -10.22 2.76 6.74
CA SER A 43 -11.02 1.57 6.37
C SER A 43 -11.24 1.59 4.86
N GLY A 44 -10.74 0.59 4.12
CA GLY A 44 -10.46 0.61 2.67
C GLY A 44 -11.59 1.02 1.70
N LYS A 45 -12.76 1.43 2.20
CA LYS A 45 -13.82 2.15 1.49
C LYS A 45 -13.45 3.59 1.14
N GLU A 46 -12.53 4.21 1.87
CA GLU A 46 -12.13 5.62 1.65
C GLU A 46 -10.90 5.79 0.73
N SER A 47 -10.22 4.69 0.39
CA SER A 47 -9.02 4.71 -0.43
C SER A 47 -9.03 3.58 -1.46
N VAL A 48 -9.05 3.94 -2.73
CA VAL A 48 -8.84 3.04 -3.87
C VAL A 48 -7.46 2.40 -3.78
N CYS A 49 -6.44 3.14 -3.34
CA CYS A 49 -5.08 2.62 -3.19
C CYS A 49 -4.99 1.47 -2.17
N CYS A 50 -5.90 1.42 -1.19
CA CYS A 50 -5.95 0.38 -0.17
C CYS A 50 -6.66 -0.91 -0.60
N SER A 51 -7.43 -0.88 -1.69
CA SER A 51 -8.14 -2.06 -2.20
C SER A 51 -7.19 -3.22 -2.54
N GLY A 52 -6.00 -2.92 -3.09
CA GLY A 52 -4.96 -3.92 -3.38
C GLY A 52 -4.23 -4.46 -2.14
N PHE A 53 -4.18 -3.68 -1.05
CA PHE A 53 -3.49 -4.06 0.19
C PHE A 53 -4.36 -4.92 1.12
N ALA A 54 -5.69 -4.71 1.10
CA ALA A 54 -6.63 -5.51 1.88
C ALA A 54 -6.62 -7.01 1.49
N ILE A 55 -6.40 -7.31 0.21
CA ILE A 55 -6.36 -8.69 -0.31
C ILE A 55 -5.13 -9.46 0.22
N GLN A 56 -4.00 -8.77 0.42
CA GLN A 56 -2.76 -9.41 0.85
C GLN A 56 -2.76 -9.82 2.33
N HIS A 57 -3.49 -9.11 3.20
CA HIS A 57 -3.64 -9.50 4.61
C HIS A 57 -4.47 -10.77 4.77
N ALA A 58 -5.58 -10.92 4.03
CA ALA A 58 -6.42 -12.13 4.09
C ALA A 58 -5.71 -13.39 3.56
N ALA A 59 -4.77 -13.23 2.63
CA ALA A 59 -3.97 -14.34 2.10
C ALA A 59 -2.79 -14.73 3.01
N ALA A 60 -2.18 -13.76 3.70
CA ALA A 60 -1.08 -14.01 4.62
C ALA A 60 -1.52 -14.77 5.88
N GLU A 61 -2.75 -14.55 6.36
CA GLU A 61 -3.31 -15.26 7.54
C GLU A 61 -3.80 -16.69 7.24
N LYS A 62 -3.82 -17.12 5.96
CA LYS A 62 -4.18 -18.49 5.56
C LYS A 62 -3.00 -19.46 5.42
N LYS A 63 -1.79 -19.04 5.82
CA LYS A 63 -0.58 -19.88 5.76
C LYS A 63 -0.13 -20.39 7.14
N THR A 64 -1.08 -20.72 8.01
CA THR A 64 -0.88 -21.48 9.25
C THR A 64 -1.48 -22.88 9.10
#